data_AF-A0A7S2DWP5-F1
#
_entry.id   AF-A0A7S2DWP5-F1
#
_cell.length_a   1.000
_cell.length_b   1.000
_cell.length_c   1.000
_cell.angle_alpha   90.00
_cell.angle_beta   90.00
_cell.angle_gamma   90.00
#
_symmetry.space_group_name_H-M   'P 1'
#
loop_
_entity.id
_entity.type
_entity.pdbx_description
1 polymer ?
#
loop_
_entity_poly.entity_id
_entity_poly.type
_entity_poly.pdbx_seq_one_letter_code
_entity_poly.pdbx_strand_id
1 'polypeptide(L)'
;MAWAFWDFCHKTYQAAQPHDGYQLVRRWANRMPFGAFSYTSNIDSHWLRSGWDEGRLVEVHGAVRMMQCAEPCCEDAWTTPDELGLVTEDVIYPTSEKLPVCP
;
A
#
# COMPACT_ATOMS: atom_id res chain seq x y z
N MET A 1 -9.09 -0.23 17.69
CA MET A 1 -7.89 -1.06 17.49
C MET A 1 -7.49 -1.14 16.02
N ALA A 2 -8.36 -1.60 15.11
CA ALA A 2 -8.00 -1.79 13.68
C ALA A 2 -7.37 -0.55 13.02
N TRP A 3 -7.95 0.64 13.23
CA TRP A 3 -7.46 1.88 12.60
C TRP A 3 -6.11 2.38 13.11
N ALA A 4 -5.78 2.24 14.40
CA ALA A 4 -4.46 2.67 14.90
C ALA A 4 -3.35 1.74 14.39
N PHE A 5 -3.62 0.44 14.38
CA PHE A 5 -2.68 -0.53 13.82
C PHE A 5 -2.49 -0.29 12.31
N TRP A 6 -3.59 -0.09 11.58
CA TRP A 6 -3.54 0.17 10.16
C TRP A 6 -2.80 1.48 9.84
N ASP A 7 -3.09 2.58 10.54
CA ASP A 7 -2.40 3.87 10.38
C ASP A 7 -0.90 3.77 10.67
N PHE A 8 -0.53 3.02 11.72
CA PHE A 8 0.87 2.70 12.01
C PHE A 8 1.53 1.95 10.85
N CYS A 9 0.90 0.90 10.33
CA CYS A 9 1.41 0.16 9.16
C CYS A 9 1.52 1.05 7.93
N HIS A 10 0.50 1.87 7.66
CA HIS A 10 0.46 2.80 6.54
C HIS A 10 1.63 3.78 6.58
N LYS A 11 1.80 4.49 7.69
CA LYS A 11 2.93 5.42 7.89
C LYS A 11 4.28 4.71 7.76
N THR A 12 4.42 3.54 8.39
CA THR A 12 5.67 2.78 8.38
C THR A 12 6.05 2.32 6.97
N TYR A 13 5.09 1.80 6.19
CA TYR A 13 5.35 1.25 4.86
C TYR A 13 5.53 2.35 3.81
N GLN A 14 4.81 3.48 3.95
CA GLN A 14 5.05 4.69 3.16
C GLN A 14 6.49 5.19 3.33
N ALA A 15 6.99 5.22 4.58
CA ALA A 15 8.33 5.70 4.90
C ALA A 15 9.45 4.72 4.53
N ALA A 16 9.17 3.41 4.54
CA ALA A 16 10.14 2.38 4.17
C ALA A 16 10.62 2.58 2.73
N GLN A 17 11.88 2.25 2.43
CA GLN A 17 12.41 2.28 1.08
C GLN A 17 12.47 0.86 0.49
N PRO A 18 12.17 0.67 -0.81
CA PRO A 18 12.44 -0.60 -1.48
C PRO A 18 13.91 -0.97 -1.37
N HIS A 19 14.22 -2.18 -0.93
CA HIS A 19 15.59 -2.68 -0.95
C HIS A 19 16.06 -2.94 -2.38
N ASP A 20 17.37 -3.02 -2.59
CA ASP A 20 18.01 -3.11 -3.91
C ASP A 20 17.57 -4.33 -4.75
N GLY A 21 16.98 -5.34 -4.11
CA GLY A 21 16.47 -6.53 -4.79
C GLY A 21 15.41 -6.20 -5.84
N TYR A 22 14.52 -5.24 -5.56
CA TYR A 22 13.48 -4.81 -6.51
C TYR A 22 14.09 -4.22 -7.79
N GLN A 23 15.18 -3.44 -7.66
CA GLN A 23 15.91 -2.88 -8.79
C GLN A 23 16.76 -3.93 -9.50
N LEU A 24 17.34 -4.88 -8.77
CA LEU A 24 18.11 -5.98 -9.34
C LEU A 24 17.22 -6.84 -10.26
N VAL A 25 16.06 -7.27 -9.78
CA VAL A 25 15.11 -8.05 -10.57
C VAL A 25 14.61 -7.24 -11.77
N ARG A 26 14.37 -5.93 -11.61
CA ARG A 26 13.98 -5.04 -12.73
C ARG A 26 15.06 -5.00 -13.82
N ARG A 27 16.34 -4.89 -13.45
CA ARG A 27 17.46 -4.90 -14.39
C ARG A 27 17.56 -6.24 -15.14
N TRP A 28 17.28 -7.35 -14.47
CA TRP A 28 17.22 -8.66 -15.14
C TRP A 28 16.05 -8.74 -16.10
N ALA A 29 14.85 -8.32 -15.66
CA ALA A 29 13.64 -8.28 -16.48
C ALA A 29 13.86 -7.48 -17.77
N ASN A 30 14.47 -6.29 -17.69
CA ASN A 30 14.74 -5.45 -18.86
C ASN A 30 15.67 -6.07 -19.91
N ARG A 31 16.39 -7.16 -19.56
CA ARG A 31 17.27 -7.90 -20.47
C ARG A 31 16.59 -9.15 -21.05
N MET A 32 15.41 -9.51 -20.56
CA MET A 32 14.66 -10.67 -21.05
C MET A 32 13.78 -10.27 -22.24
N PRO A 33 13.65 -11.12 -23.27
CA PRO A 33 12.87 -10.80 -24.47
C PRO A 33 11.42 -10.37 -24.20
N PHE A 34 10.82 -10.87 -23.11
CA PHE A 34 9.44 -10.58 -22.73
C PHE A 34 9.29 -9.80 -21.43
N GLY A 35 10.40 -9.29 -20.88
CA GLY A 35 10.39 -8.64 -19.58
C GLY A 35 10.15 -9.61 -18.42
N ALA A 36 9.48 -9.11 -17.38
CA ALA A 36 8.96 -9.92 -16.29
C ALA A 36 7.54 -9.45 -15.95
N PHE A 37 6.86 -10.26 -15.15
CA PHE A 37 5.58 -9.96 -14.54
C PHE A 37 5.67 -10.30 -13.05
N SER A 38 5.25 -9.40 -12.17
CA SER A 38 5.22 -9.64 -10.74
C SER A 38 3.79 -9.94 -10.30
N TYR A 39 3.59 -11.11 -9.69
CA TYR A 39 2.37 -11.47 -8.98
C TYR A 39 2.75 -11.60 -7.51
N THR A 40 2.29 -10.68 -6.66
CA THR A 40 2.79 -10.55 -5.29
C THR A 40 1.66 -10.45 -4.28
N SER A 41 1.88 -11.08 -3.13
CA SER A 41 1.06 -10.95 -1.93
C SER A 41 1.51 -9.81 -1.02
N ASN A 42 2.60 -9.11 -1.36
CA ASN A 42 3.08 -7.95 -0.61
C ASN A 42 2.10 -6.78 -0.79
N ILE A 43 2.03 -5.93 0.24
CA ILE A 43 1.10 -4.79 0.32
C ILE A 43 1.83 -3.45 0.50
N ASP A 44 3.15 -3.43 0.29
CA ASP A 44 4.05 -2.29 0.51
C ASP A 44 4.20 -1.36 -0.71
N SER A 45 3.73 -1.79 -1.88
CA SER A 45 3.89 -1.12 -3.17
C SER A 45 5.34 -0.83 -3.57
N HIS A 46 6.29 -1.62 -3.08
CA HIS A 46 7.71 -1.46 -3.39
C HIS A 46 8.05 -1.78 -4.85
N TRP A 47 7.27 -2.65 -5.52
CA TRP A 47 7.41 -2.89 -6.96
C TRP A 47 7.15 -1.61 -7.77
N LEU A 48 5.98 -0.98 -7.60
CA LEU A 48 5.63 0.29 -8.26
C LEU A 48 6.65 1.38 -7.92
N ARG A 49 7.00 1.53 -6.64
CA ARG A 49 7.99 2.53 -6.19
C ARG A 49 9.40 2.31 -6.73
N SER A 50 9.73 1.07 -7.13
CA SER A 50 10.99 0.76 -7.80
C SER A 50 10.95 0.98 -9.32
N GLY A 51 9.84 1.53 -9.84
CA GLY A 51 9.64 1.87 -11.24
C GLY A 51 9.22 0.70 -12.12
N TRP A 52 8.61 -0.32 -11.55
CA TRP A 52 7.98 -1.38 -12.35
C TRP A 52 6.75 -0.85 -13.10
N ASP A 53 6.50 -1.44 -14.26
CA ASP A 53 5.31 -1.17 -15.06
C ASP A 53 4.07 -1.74 -14.35
N GLU A 54 3.07 -0.89 -14.09
CA GLU A 54 1.81 -1.27 -13.46
C GLU A 54 1.05 -2.31 -14.29
N GLY A 55 1.16 -2.28 -15.63
CA GLY A 55 0.58 -3.30 -16.50
C GLY A 55 1.24 -4.68 -16.38
N ARG A 56 2.32 -4.79 -15.61
CA ARG A 56 3.09 -6.02 -15.36
C ARG A 56 3.20 -6.38 -13.87
N LEU A 57 2.29 -5.85 -13.06
CA LEU A 57 2.22 -6.08 -11.63
C LEU A 57 0.79 -6.40 -11.21
N VAL A 58 0.64 -7.41 -10.37
CA VAL A 58 -0.61 -7.66 -9.64
C VAL A 58 -0.30 -7.79 -8.15
N GLU A 59 -0.86 -6.87 -7.36
CA GLU A 59 -0.85 -6.87 -5.90
C GLU A 59 -2.15 -7.52 -5.41
N VAL A 60 -2.11 -8.82 -5.18
CA VAL A 60 -3.32 -9.66 -5.09
C VAL A 60 -4.10 -9.46 -3.79
N HIS A 61 -3.43 -8.90 -2.79
CA HIS A 61 -4.01 -8.54 -1.49
C HIS A 61 -4.29 -7.03 -1.40
N GLY A 62 -4.20 -6.30 -2.52
CA GLY A 62 -4.21 -4.85 -2.54
C GLY A 62 -2.93 -4.24 -1.98
N ALA A 63 -3.01 -2.98 -1.53
CA ALA A 63 -1.89 -2.25 -0.98
C ALA A 63 -2.30 -1.37 0.20
N VAL A 64 -1.41 -1.18 1.17
CA VAL A 64 -1.67 -0.35 2.37
C VAL A 64 -1.86 1.13 2.03
N ARG A 65 -1.46 1.56 0.83
CA ARG A 65 -1.75 2.91 0.30
C ARG A 65 -3.16 3.08 -0.26
N MET A 66 -3.94 2.02 -0.29
CA MET A 66 -5.31 2.03 -0.82
C MET A 66 -6.30 1.79 0.32
N MET A 67 -7.46 2.41 0.19
CA MET A 67 -8.63 2.23 1.04
C MET A 67 -9.79 1.71 0.21
N GLN A 68 -10.69 0.99 0.87
CA GLN A 68 -11.99 0.61 0.36
C GLN A 68 -13.02 0.77 1.47
N CYS A 69 -14.29 0.90 1.12
CA CYS A 69 -15.33 1.03 2.13
C CYS A 69 -15.46 -0.29 2.92
N ALA A 70 -15.62 -0.17 4.24
CA ALA A 70 -15.83 -1.32 5.13
C ALA A 70 -17.24 -1.92 4.96
N GLU A 71 -18.19 -1.09 4.54
CA GLU A 71 -19.46 -1.52 4.00
C GLU A 71 -19.32 -1.53 2.47
N PRO A 72 -19.71 -2.59 1.74
CA PRO A 72 -19.53 -2.67 0.29
C PRO A 72 -20.57 -1.78 -0.44
N CYS A 73 -20.63 -0.50 -0.08
CA CYS A 73 -21.51 0.49 -0.70
C CYS A 73 -21.05 0.87 -2.11
N CYS A 74 -19.78 0.60 -2.44
CA CYS A 74 -19.20 0.68 -3.78
C CYS A 74 -18.06 -0.35 -3.91
N GLU A 75 -17.69 -0.68 -5.15
CA GLU A 75 -16.53 -1.53 -5.46
C GLU A 75 -15.22 -0.72 -5.54
N ASP A 76 -15.28 0.58 -5.30
CA ASP A 76 -14.14 1.47 -5.50
C ASP A 76 -13.10 1.29 -4.39
N ALA A 77 -11.84 1.21 -4.82
CA ALA A 77 -10.68 1.42 -3.98
C ALA A 77 -10.02 2.76 -4.35
N TRP A 78 -9.61 3.54 -3.35
CA TRP A 78 -9.03 4.87 -3.53
C TRP A 78 -7.72 5.01 -2.78
N THR A 79 -6.88 5.95 -3.21
CA THR A 79 -5.61 6.22 -2.52
C THR A 79 -5.88 6.84 -1.15
N THR A 80 -5.19 6.33 -0.14
CA THR A 80 -5.19 6.86 1.22
C THR A 80 -4.57 8.27 1.24
N PRO A 81 -5.23 9.27 1.85
CA PRO A 81 -4.62 10.57 2.14
C PRO A 81 -3.37 10.44 3.02
N ASP A 82 -2.36 11.29 2.80
CA ASP A 82 -1.11 11.27 3.58
C ASP A 82 -1.34 11.47 5.09
N GLU A 83 -2.38 12.23 5.45
CA GLU A 83 -2.82 12.42 6.83
C GLU A 83 -4.29 12.06 7.01
N LEU A 84 -4.56 11.13 7.93
CA LEU A 84 -5.92 10.72 8.29
C LEU A 84 -6.50 11.45 9.50
N GLY A 85 -5.72 12.32 10.15
CA GLY A 85 -6.15 13.03 11.36
C GLY A 85 -6.43 12.13 12.57
N LEU A 86 -5.95 10.88 12.55
CA LEU A 86 -6.13 9.93 13.64
C LEU A 86 -5.20 10.32 14.80
N VAL A 87 -5.79 10.63 15.96
CA VAL A 87 -5.06 10.89 17.20
C VAL A 87 -4.74 9.55 17.87
N THR A 88 -3.45 9.23 17.97
CA THR A 88 -2.94 8.06 18.69
C THR A 88 -2.01 8.55 19.78
N GLU A 89 -2.56 8.89 20.95
CA GLU A 89 -1.77 9.52 22.02
C GLU A 89 -0.83 8.54 22.72
N ASP A 90 -1.18 7.26 22.85
CA ASP A 90 -0.24 6.20 23.23
C ASP A 90 -0.84 4.82 22.94
N VAL A 91 -0.12 4.05 22.11
CA VAL A 91 -0.15 2.60 21.87
C VAL A 91 -1.52 1.89 22.03
N ILE A 92 -2.13 1.55 20.88
CA ILE A 92 -3.23 0.57 20.62
C ILE A 92 -4.67 1.13 20.52
N TYR A 93 -4.97 2.31 21.06
CA TYR A 93 -6.35 2.82 21.07
C TYR A 93 -6.47 4.21 20.44
N PRO A 94 -6.88 4.32 19.16
CA PRO A 94 -7.22 5.61 18.59
C PRO A 94 -8.57 6.04 19.16
N THR A 95 -8.60 7.16 19.88
CA THR A 95 -9.83 7.89 20.20
C THR A 95 -9.97 9.04 19.22
N SER A 96 -10.21 8.70 17.95
CA SER A 96 -10.67 9.69 16.98
C SER A 96 -12.19 9.60 16.94
N GLU A 97 -12.88 10.72 17.19
CA GLU A 97 -14.35 10.80 17.07
C GLU A 97 -14.84 10.66 15.62
N LYS A 98 -13.96 10.84 14.61
CA LYS A 98 -14.30 10.74 13.18
C LYS A 98 -13.35 9.83 12.42
N LEU A 99 -13.81 8.63 12.11
CA LEU A 99 -13.12 7.73 11.20
C LEU A 99 -13.22 8.24 9.75
N PRO A 100 -12.27 7.86 8.88
CA PRO A 100 -12.36 8.15 7.44
C PRO A 100 -13.66 7.57 6.86
N VAL A 101 -14.30 8.35 5.99
CA VAL A 101 -15.48 7.93 5.23
C VAL A 101 -15.09 7.70 3.77
N CYS A 102 -15.84 6.84 3.08
CA CYS A 102 -15.70 6.71 1.64
C CYS A 102 -15.99 8.07 0.95
N PRO A 103 -15.36 8.35 -0.20
CA PRO A 103 -15.67 9.51 -1.03
C PRO A 103 -17.16 9.64 -1.39
#